data_AF-A0A0B4EE10-F1
#
_entry.id   AF-A0A0B4EE10-F1
#
_cell.length_a   1.000
_cell.length_b   1.000
_cell.length_c   1.000
_cell.angle_alpha   90.00
_cell.angle_beta   90.00
_cell.angle_gamma   90.00
#
_symmetry.space_group_name_H-M   'P 1'
#
loop_
_entity.id
_entity.type
_entity.pdbx_description
1 polymer ?
#
loop_
_entity_poly.entity_id
_entity_poly.type
_entity_poly.pdbx_seq_one_letter_code
_entity_poly.pdbx_strand_id
1 'polypeptide(L)'
;CDFPGGDARQLYASMRKLLAFPPQTRLYVCHDYPPEGRAAQCLTTVAEQRAGNIHVHDGVDEAAFVAMRTQRDAGLGMPTLLLPAIQVNVRAGNMPPAEGNGVVYLKIPLNQL
;
A
#
# COMPACT_ATOMS: atom_id res chain seq x y z
N CYS A 1 -0.06 7.04 5.87
CA CYS A 1 -0.11 7.02 4.42
C CYS A 1 0.70 8.20 3.97
N ASP A 2 1.80 7.95 3.26
CA ASP A 2 2.87 8.93 3.01
C ASP A 2 3.12 9.20 1.52
N PHE A 3 2.48 8.42 0.62
CA PHE A 3 2.35 8.81 -0.77
C PHE A 3 1.56 10.12 -0.90
N PRO A 4 1.83 10.96 -1.93
CA PRO A 4 1.07 12.19 -2.15
C PRO A 4 -0.44 11.95 -2.21
N GLY A 5 -1.19 12.63 -1.33
CA GLY A 5 -2.64 12.48 -1.20
C GLY A 5 -3.11 11.28 -0.35
N GLY A 6 -2.19 10.49 0.20
CA GLY A 6 -2.51 9.41 1.13
C GLY A 6 -2.94 9.94 2.50
N ASP A 7 -3.98 9.35 3.09
CA ASP A 7 -4.51 9.73 4.41
C ASP A 7 -4.77 8.48 5.27
N ALA A 8 -4.27 8.47 6.52
CA ALA A 8 -4.43 7.34 7.44
C ALA A 8 -5.85 7.17 7.97
N ARG A 9 -6.60 8.25 8.19
CA ARG A 9 -8.02 8.22 8.57
C ARG A 9 -8.86 7.67 7.43
N GLN A 10 -8.61 8.12 6.20
CA GLN A 10 -9.30 7.62 5.01
C GLN A 10 -9.01 6.13 4.79
N LEU A 11 -7.76 5.70 5.00
CA LEU A 11 -7.39 4.29 4.93
C LEU A 11 -8.15 3.48 6.01
N TYR A 12 -8.19 3.95 7.26
CA TYR A 12 -8.93 3.30 8.34
C TYR A 12 -10.41 3.13 7.99
N ALA A 13 -11.08 4.22 7.57
CA ALA A 13 -12.48 4.18 7.18
C ALA A 13 -12.73 3.21 6.02
N SER A 14 -11.82 3.14 5.05
CA SER A 14 -11.91 2.23 3.91
C SER A 14 -11.73 0.76 4.33
N MET A 15 -10.77 0.46 5.21
CA MET A 15 -10.60 -0.88 5.76
C MET A 15 -11.82 -1.31 6.58
N ARG A 16 -12.40 -0.42 7.39
CA ARG A 16 -13.62 -0.74 8.16
C ARG A 16 -14.81 -1.05 7.25
N LYS A 17 -14.94 -0.42 6.08
CA LYS A 17 -15.93 -0.81 5.06
C LYS A 17 -15.68 -2.23 4.55
N LEU A 18 -14.42 -2.60 4.25
CA LEU A 18 -14.07 -3.94 3.79
C LEU A 18 -14.25 -5.01 4.87
N LEU A 19 -13.97 -4.69 6.13
CA LEU A 19 -14.13 -5.61 7.26
C LEU A 19 -15.60 -5.74 7.73
N ALA A 20 -16.52 -4.95 7.18
CA ALA A 20 -17.95 -5.08 7.42
C ALA A 20 -18.63 -6.16 6.54
N PHE A 21 -17.92 -6.73 5.56
CA PHE A 21 -18.40 -7.85 4.75
C PHE A 21 -18.58 -9.14 5.59
N PRO A 22 -19.29 -10.16 5.07
CA PRO A 22 -19.45 -11.44 5.78
C PRO A 22 -18.11 -12.06 6.19
N PRO A 23 -18.02 -12.72 7.36
CA PRO A 23 -16.77 -13.24 7.91
C PRO A 23 -15.97 -14.16 6.96
N GLN A 24 -16.68 -14.96 6.14
CA GLN A 24 -16.12 -15.88 5.16
C GLN A 24 -15.65 -15.23 3.85
N THR A 25 -15.85 -13.92 3.69
CA THR A 25 -15.42 -13.19 2.51
C THR A 25 -13.91 -13.29 2.35
N ARG A 26 -13.48 -13.79 1.19
CA ARG A 26 -12.08 -13.94 0.81
C ARG A 26 -11.51 -12.58 0.41
N LEU A 27 -10.40 -12.20 1.04
CA LEU A 27 -9.64 -11.01 0.73
C LEU A 27 -8.32 -11.44 0.09
N TYR A 28 -8.08 -11.01 -1.14
CA TYR A 28 -6.81 -11.23 -1.82
C TYR A 28 -5.93 -9.99 -1.64
N VAL A 29 -4.74 -10.17 -1.07
CA VAL A 29 -3.80 -9.06 -0.84
C VAL A 29 -2.98 -8.79 -2.09
N CYS A 30 -2.66 -7.52 -2.31
CA CYS A 30 -1.83 -7.12 -3.45
C CYS A 30 -0.34 -7.46 -3.24
N HIS A 31 0.12 -7.45 -1.98
CA HIS A 31 1.51 -7.76 -1.61
C HIS A 31 1.54 -8.58 -0.33
N ASP A 32 2.52 -9.47 -0.23
CA ASP A 32 2.88 -10.16 1.01
C ASP A 32 4.39 -10.08 1.22
N TYR A 33 4.78 -9.68 2.43
CA TYR A 33 6.17 -9.58 2.86
C TYR A 33 6.34 -10.55 4.04
N PRO A 34 6.56 -11.86 3.78
CA PRO A 34 6.53 -12.84 4.84
C PRO A 34 7.68 -12.65 5.83
N PRO A 35 7.41 -12.77 7.15
CA PRO A 35 8.47 -12.93 8.13
C PRO A 35 9.21 -14.25 7.85
N GLU A 36 10.40 -14.37 8.43
CA GLU A 36 11.24 -15.55 8.30
C GLU A 36 10.47 -16.83 8.69
N GLY A 37 10.63 -17.88 7.89
CA GLY A 37 9.99 -19.18 8.11
C GLY A 37 8.54 -19.30 7.63
N ARG A 38 7.90 -18.22 7.15
CA ARG A 38 6.55 -18.28 6.56
C ARG A 38 6.59 -18.27 5.04
N ALA A 39 5.84 -19.15 4.38
CA ALA A 39 5.63 -19.07 2.94
C ALA A 39 4.74 -17.86 2.57
N ALA A 40 4.92 -17.34 1.35
CA ALA A 40 4.08 -16.26 0.84
C ALA A 40 2.60 -16.69 0.77
N GLN A 41 1.70 -15.80 1.17
CA GLN A 41 0.25 -16.00 1.16
C GLN A 41 -0.44 -14.79 0.55
N CYS A 42 -1.34 -15.03 -0.40
CA CYS A 42 -2.10 -13.96 -1.06
C CYS A 42 -3.55 -13.88 -0.60
N LEU A 43 -4.00 -14.75 0.31
CA LEU A 43 -5.39 -14.90 0.69
C LEU A 43 -5.55 -14.89 2.21
N THR A 44 -6.59 -14.18 2.66
CA THR A 44 -7.10 -14.21 4.03
C THR A 44 -8.64 -14.07 3.99
N THR A 45 -9.30 -14.09 5.13
CA THR A 45 -10.73 -13.82 5.27
C THR A 45 -11.00 -12.58 6.12
N VAL A 46 -12.21 -12.01 6.00
CA VAL A 46 -12.65 -10.93 6.90
C VAL A 46 -12.57 -11.37 8.36
N ALA A 47 -12.95 -12.61 8.69
CA ALA A 47 -12.86 -13.16 10.04
C ALA A 47 -11.43 -13.12 10.58
N GLU A 48 -10.46 -13.62 9.80
CA GLU A 48 -9.05 -13.66 10.17
C GLU A 48 -8.49 -12.23 10.36
N GLN A 49 -8.82 -11.30 9.47
CA GLN A 49 -8.35 -9.92 9.58
C GLN A 49 -8.94 -9.21 10.80
N ARG A 50 -10.23 -9.41 11.09
CA ARG A 50 -10.86 -8.84 12.30
C ARG A 50 -10.31 -9.41 13.59
N ALA A 51 -9.94 -10.70 13.60
CA ALA A 51 -9.40 -11.34 14.78
C ALA A 51 -7.90 -11.08 15.00
N GLY A 52 -7.12 -11.03 13.91
CA GLY A 52 -5.65 -11.17 13.99
C GLY A 52 -4.84 -10.16 13.19
N ASN A 53 -5.44 -9.17 12.52
CA ASN A 53 -4.66 -8.12 11.88
C ASN A 53 -3.94 -7.27 12.93
N ILE A 54 -2.61 -7.32 12.95
CA ILE A 54 -1.75 -6.66 13.94
C ILE A 54 -1.90 -5.12 14.05
N HIS A 55 -2.58 -4.48 13.08
CA HIS A 55 -2.76 -3.03 13.04
C HIS A 55 -4.22 -2.58 13.10
N VAL A 56 -5.17 -3.39 12.62
CA VAL A 56 -6.58 -2.97 12.47
C VAL A 56 -7.60 -4.05 12.84
N HIS A 57 -7.22 -5.00 13.69
CA HIS A 57 -8.16 -5.95 14.27
C HIS A 57 -9.30 -5.24 15.03
N ASP A 58 -10.33 -6.00 15.41
CA ASP A 58 -11.40 -5.52 16.27
C ASP A 58 -10.82 -5.15 17.65
N GLY A 59 -11.08 -3.93 18.11
CA GLY A 59 -10.49 -3.35 19.32
C GLY A 59 -9.49 -2.22 19.07
N VAL A 60 -9.04 -2.02 17.82
CA VAL A 60 -8.27 -0.83 17.44
C VAL A 60 -9.21 0.25 16.91
N ASP A 61 -9.29 1.38 17.61
CA ASP A 61 -10.05 2.54 17.15
C ASP A 61 -9.29 3.39 16.10
N GLU A 62 -9.97 4.38 15.52
CA GLU A 62 -9.38 5.23 14.48
C GLU A 62 -8.16 6.02 15.00
N ALA A 63 -8.24 6.56 16.20
CA ALA A 63 -7.18 7.41 16.75
C ALA A 63 -5.91 6.61 17.00
N ALA A 64 -6.04 5.41 17.59
CA ALA A 64 -4.95 4.47 17.79
C ALA A 64 -4.32 4.03 16.46
N PHE A 65 -5.15 3.69 15.47
CA PHE A 65 -4.66 3.32 14.14
C PHE A 65 -3.89 4.47 13.48
N VAL A 66 -4.44 5.68 13.49
CA VAL A 66 -3.82 6.85 12.85
C VAL A 66 -2.49 7.19 13.52
N ALA A 67 -2.45 7.22 14.85
CA ALA A 67 -1.21 7.48 15.59
C ALA A 67 -0.12 6.45 15.25
N MET A 68 -0.45 5.16 15.32
CA MET A 68 0.45 4.07 14.94
C MET A 68 0.92 4.20 13.50
N ARG A 69 -0.01 4.42 12.55
CA ARG A 69 0.28 4.47 11.12
C ARG A 69 1.19 5.65 10.80
N THR A 70 0.89 6.83 11.30
CA THR A 70 1.69 8.04 11.11
C THR A 70 3.10 7.88 11.68
N GLN A 71 3.23 7.34 12.89
CA GLN A 71 4.56 7.08 13.47
C GLN A 71 5.36 6.08 12.63
N ARG A 72 4.71 5.01 12.17
CA ARG A 72 5.35 3.99 11.34
C ARG A 72 5.80 4.56 10.00
N ASP A 73 4.96 5.35 9.33
CA ASP A 73 5.29 5.96 8.03
C ASP A 73 6.52 6.87 8.10
N ALA A 74 6.65 7.67 9.15
CA ALA A 74 7.80 8.57 9.33
C ALA A 74 9.15 7.84 9.40
N GLY A 75 9.14 6.54 9.71
CA GLY A 75 10.35 5.70 9.75
C GLY A 75 10.60 4.89 8.48
N LEU A 76 9.75 4.97 7.45
CA LEU A 76 9.91 4.20 6.22
C LEU A 76 10.78 4.94 5.19
N GLY A 77 11.61 4.17 4.48
CA GLY A 77 12.32 4.65 3.30
C GLY A 77 11.45 4.60 2.04
N MET A 78 11.90 5.32 1.01
CA MET A 78 11.24 5.33 -0.29
C MET A 78 11.26 3.95 -0.95
N PRO A 79 10.15 3.47 -1.55
CA PRO A 79 10.16 2.25 -2.33
C PRO A 79 11.15 2.33 -3.50
N THR A 80 11.98 1.31 -3.67
CA THR A 80 13.06 1.26 -4.69
C THR A 80 12.59 1.62 -6.10
N LEU A 81 11.38 1.19 -6.48
CA LEU A 81 10.83 1.40 -7.82
C LEU A 81 9.78 2.50 -7.90
N LEU A 82 9.65 3.38 -6.89
CA LEU A 82 8.59 4.40 -6.89
C LEU A 82 8.61 5.26 -8.16
N LEU A 83 9.74 5.92 -8.43
CA LEU A 83 9.86 6.88 -9.53
C LEU A 83 9.67 6.23 -10.91
N PRO A 84 10.26 5.05 -11.21
CA PRO A 84 9.93 4.30 -12.42
C PRO A 84 8.45 3.91 -12.51
N ALA A 85 7.91 3.32 -11.45
CA ALA A 85 6.57 2.76 -11.47
C ALA A 85 5.50 3.83 -11.65
N ILE A 86 5.58 4.96 -10.94
CA ILE A 86 4.57 6.01 -11.04
C ILE A 86 4.52 6.61 -12.45
N GLN A 87 5.67 6.83 -13.08
CA GLN A 87 5.75 7.37 -14.44
C GLN A 87 5.06 6.48 -15.48
N VAL A 88 5.13 5.16 -15.31
CA VAL A 88 4.52 4.19 -16.23
C VAL A 88 3.05 3.94 -15.86
N ASN A 89 2.75 3.79 -14.57
CA ASN A 89 1.42 3.42 -14.09
C ASN A 89 0.38 4.53 -14.30
N VAL A 90 0.75 5.81 -14.14
CA VAL A 90 -0.16 6.93 -14.46
C VAL A 90 -0.51 7.02 -15.95
N ARG A 91 0.28 6.35 -16.80
CA ARG A 91 0.05 6.20 -18.24
C ARG A 91 -0.61 4.86 -18.58
N ALA A 92 -1.30 4.23 -17.62
CA ALA A 92 -1.94 2.92 -17.78
C ALA A 92 -0.98 1.81 -18.25
N GLY A 93 0.29 1.87 -17.82
CA GLY A 93 1.31 0.89 -18.21
C GLY A 93 2.10 1.26 -19.46
N ASN A 94 1.74 2.35 -20.15
CA ASN A 94 2.49 2.80 -21.32
C ASN A 94 3.80 3.49 -20.93
N MET A 95 4.84 3.21 -21.70
CA MET A 95 6.12 3.88 -21.57
C MET A 95 6.00 5.37 -21.93
N PRO A 96 6.89 6.24 -21.43
CA PRO A 96 7.02 7.60 -21.95
C PRO A 96 7.27 7.59 -23.47
N PRO A 97 6.88 8.65 -24.20
CA PRO A 97 7.23 8.77 -25.60
C PRO A 97 8.76 8.75 -25.77
N ALA A 98 9.22 8.14 -26.87
CA ALA A 98 10.63 8.19 -27.23
C ALA A 98 11.07 9.62 -27.55
N GLU A 99 12.32 9.93 -27.26
CA GLU A 99 12.95 11.19 -27.69
C GLU A 99 13.35 11.13 -29.18
N GLY A 100 13.95 12.20 -29.71
CA GLY A 100 14.31 12.31 -31.13
C GLY A 100 15.30 11.25 -31.64
N ASN A 101 16.02 10.57 -30.74
CA ASN A 101 16.90 9.44 -31.06
C ASN A 101 16.16 8.08 -31.06
N GLY A 102 14.85 8.06 -30.86
CA GLY A 102 14.04 6.84 -30.81
C GLY A 102 14.16 6.06 -29.50
N VAL A 103 14.85 6.58 -28.48
CA VAL A 103 15.04 5.91 -27.18
C VAL A 103 14.05 6.44 -26.15
N VAL A 104 13.57 5.56 -25.28
CA VAL A 104 12.68 5.88 -24.16
C VAL A 104 13.51 6.04 -22.87
N TYR A 105 13.25 7.12 -22.13
CA TYR A 105 13.93 7.42 -20.88
C TYR A 105 12.93 7.59 -19.73
N LEU A 106 13.26 7.01 -18.58
CA LEU A 106 12.62 7.35 -17.31
C LEU A 106 13.33 8.56 -16.71
N LYS A 107 12.56 9.50 -16.14
CA LYS A 107 13.10 10.72 -15.55
C LYS A 107 13.26 10.56 -14.05
N ILE A 108 14.46 10.75 -13.53
CA ILE A 108 14.74 10.69 -12.10
C ILE A 108 14.96 12.13 -11.60
N PRO A 109 13.99 12.74 -10.91
CA PRO A 109 14.19 14.04 -10.30
C PRO A 109 15.31 13.98 -9.25
N LEU A 110 16.22 14.95 -9.29
CA LEU A 110 17.32 15.05 -8.33
C LEU A 110 16.92 15.99 -7.20
N ASN A 111 17.08 15.53 -5.96
CA ASN A 111 16.72 16.27 -4.73
C ASN A 111 15.26 16.75 -4.72
N GLN A 112 14.37 16.06 -5.43
CA GLN A 112 12.94 16.35 -5.47
C GLN A 112 12.16 15.04 -5.50
N LEU A 113 11.06 15.03 -4.74
CA LEU A 113 10.05 13.98 -4.73
C LEU A 113 8.69 14.62 -4.41
#